data_AF-A0A496T6C6-F1
#
_entry.id   AF-A0A496T6C6-F1
#
_cell.length_a   1.000
_cell.length_b   1.000
_cell.length_c   1.000
_cell.angle_alpha   90.00
_cell.angle_beta   90.00
_cell.angle_gamma   90.00
#
_symmetry.space_group_name_H-M   'P 1'
#
loop_
_entity.id
_entity.type
_entity.pdbx_description
1 polymer ?
#
loop_
_entity_poly.entity_id
_entity_poly.type
_entity_poly.pdbx_seq_one_letter_code
_entity_poly.pdbx_strand_id
1 'polypeptide(L)'
;EAGKMPRTLKVGLLVDTETYLVEADVLHQGDQTKVLMGFELKVASYYDFRFRGGTTQLTGDYEGGEFSGGFGFTVKGIAIDYAFLYSTQIKRVGGSHKFSLGYKF
;
A
#
# COMPACT_ATOMS: atom_id res chain seq x y z
N GLU A 1 -34.55 9.39 -4.77
CA GLU A 1 -33.52 10.22 -5.43
C GLU A 1 -32.34 9.33 -5.78
N ALA A 2 -31.84 9.39 -7.01
CA ALA A 2 -30.82 8.47 -7.51
C ALA A 2 -29.49 8.64 -6.76
N GLY A 3 -28.87 7.52 -6.38
CA GLY A 3 -27.61 7.44 -5.65
C GLY A 3 -26.45 8.06 -6.42
N LYS A 4 -26.25 9.37 -6.26
CA LYS A 4 -25.07 10.06 -6.76
C LYS A 4 -23.85 9.47 -6.05
N MET A 5 -22.94 8.87 -6.80
CA MET A 5 -21.65 8.46 -6.27
C MET A 5 -20.94 9.68 -5.66
N PRO A 6 -20.37 9.55 -4.46
CA PRO A 6 -19.66 10.65 -3.83
C PRO A 6 -18.49 11.09 -4.72
N ARG A 7 -18.39 12.41 -4.95
CA ARG A 7 -17.25 12.98 -5.67
C ARG A 7 -15.99 12.71 -4.87
N THR A 8 -14.95 12.29 -5.57
CA THR A 8 -13.66 11.96 -4.98
C THR A 8 -12.59 12.82 -5.62
N LEU A 9 -11.80 13.52 -4.80
CA LEU A 9 -10.63 14.26 -5.20
C LEU A 9 -9.40 13.60 -4.59
N LYS A 10 -8.39 13.29 -5.41
CA LYS A 10 -7.12 12.73 -4.97
C LYS A 10 -5.98 13.63 -5.43
N VAL A 11 -5.09 14.00 -4.52
CA VAL A 11 -3.84 14.69 -4.82
C VAL A 11 -2.70 13.89 -4.23
N GLY A 12 -1.64 13.66 -5.01
CA GLY A 12 -0.57 12.75 -4.64
C GLY A 12 0.80 13.28 -5.03
N LEU A 13 1.80 12.87 -4.27
CA LEU A 13 3.21 13.06 -4.55
C LEU A 13 3.91 11.71 -4.54
N LEU A 14 4.76 11.48 -5.55
CA LEU A 14 5.58 10.30 -5.69
C LEU A 14 7.02 10.74 -5.94
N VAL A 15 7.94 10.20 -5.14
CA VAL A 15 9.37 10.30 -5.39
C VAL A 15 9.86 8.90 -5.71
N ASP A 16 10.36 8.69 -6.93
CA ASP A 16 10.86 7.41 -7.40
C ASP A 16 12.34 7.51 -7.78
N THR A 17 13.15 6.64 -7.20
CA THR A 17 14.59 6.55 -7.43
C THR A 17 15.00 5.09 -7.68
N GLU A 18 16.27 4.87 -7.99
CA GLU A 18 16.82 3.52 -8.13
C GLU A 18 16.81 2.72 -6.81
N THR A 19 16.89 3.40 -5.67
CA THR A 19 17.05 2.76 -4.35
C THR A 19 15.76 2.77 -3.54
N TYR A 20 14.87 3.73 -3.74
CA TYR A 20 13.63 3.85 -2.99
C TYR A 20 12.53 4.53 -3.78
N LEU A 21 11.30 4.26 -3.37
CA LEU A 21 10.10 4.97 -3.78
C LEU A 21 9.36 5.40 -2.52
N VAL A 22 8.87 6.63 -2.48
CA VAL A 22 8.01 7.14 -1.41
C VAL A 22 6.78 7.80 -2.04
N GLU A 23 5.60 7.47 -1.53
CA GLU A 23 4.33 8.05 -1.97
C GLU A 23 3.58 8.65 -0.79
N ALA A 24 2.89 9.76 -1.05
CA ALA A 24 1.96 10.37 -0.12
C ALA A 24 0.77 10.92 -0.90
N ASP A 25 -0.43 10.45 -0.55
CA ASP A 25 -1.68 10.84 -1.17
C ASP A 25 -2.65 11.42 -0.14
N VAL A 26 -3.38 12.46 -0.54
CA VAL A 26 -4.55 12.97 0.18
C VAL A 26 -5.79 12.71 -0.69
N LEU A 27 -6.73 11.97 -0.14
CA LEU A 27 -7.99 11.61 -0.76
C LEU A 27 -9.14 12.27 0.01
N HIS A 28 -9.91 13.11 -0.67
CA HIS A 28 -11.14 13.69 -0.12
C HIS A 28 -12.35 13.06 -0.81
N GLN A 29 -13.23 12.43 -0.03
CA GLN A 29 -14.40 11.70 -0.51
C GLN A 29 -15.61 12.05 0.37
N GLY A 30 -16.53 12.86 -0.16
CA GLY A 30 -17.63 13.41 0.64
C GLY A 30 -17.09 14.25 1.80
N ASP A 31 -17.46 13.91 3.04
CA ASP A 31 -17.01 14.61 4.25
C ASP A 31 -15.74 14.00 4.87
N GLN A 32 -15.18 12.95 4.27
CA GLN A 32 -14.01 12.25 4.79
C GLN A 32 -12.74 12.62 4.01
N THR A 33 -11.67 12.88 4.74
CA THR A 33 -10.31 12.97 4.20
C THR A 33 -9.48 11.78 4.67
N LYS A 34 -8.76 11.17 3.74
CA LYS A 34 -7.82 10.06 3.99
C LYS A 34 -6.44 10.51 3.57
N VAL A 35 -5.45 10.18 4.38
CA VAL A 35 -4.04 10.30 4.03
C VAL A 35 -3.50 8.90 3.83
N LEU A 36 -2.87 8.65 2.68
CA LEU A 36 -2.18 7.41 2.38
C LEU A 36 -0.69 7.74 2.28
N MET A 37 0.15 6.93 2.90
CA MET A 37 1.60 7.03 2.80
C MET A 37 2.18 5.65 2.54
N GLY A 38 3.16 5.58 1.66
CA GLY A 38 3.80 4.34 1.28
C GLY A 38 5.29 4.54 1.01
N PHE A 39 6.06 3.47 1.18
CA PHE A 39 7.45 3.42 0.75
C PHE A 39 7.79 2.04 0.19
N GLU A 40 8.72 2.03 -0.75
CA GLU A 40 9.42 0.83 -1.24
C GLU A 40 10.93 1.07 -1.15
N LEU A 41 11.67 0.12 -0.58
CA LEU A 41 13.13 0.07 -0.66
C LEU A 41 13.51 -0.98 -1.70
N LYS A 42 14.28 -0.57 -2.70
CA LYS A 42 14.77 -1.39 -3.80
C LYS A 42 16.23 -1.75 -3.53
N VAL A 43 16.48 -3.02 -3.26
CA VAL A 43 17.82 -3.55 -3.05
C VAL A 43 18.22 -4.29 -4.33
N ALA A 44 18.94 -3.59 -5.19
CA ALA A 44 19.53 -4.18 -6.39
C ALA A 44 20.64 -5.16 -5.99
N SER A 45 20.42 -6.44 -6.27
CA SER A 45 21.38 -7.53 -6.07
C SER A 45 21.15 -8.57 -7.16
N TYR A 46 21.76 -9.75 -7.05
CA TYR A 46 21.46 -10.88 -7.94
C TYR A 46 19.97 -11.28 -7.92
N TYR A 47 19.30 -10.99 -6.82
CA TYR A 47 17.87 -11.18 -6.60
C TYR A 47 17.30 -9.78 -6.41
N ASP A 48 16.55 -9.24 -7.39
CA ASP A 48 15.97 -7.90 -7.28
C ASP A 48 14.99 -7.88 -6.09
N PHE A 49 15.43 -7.37 -4.94
CA PHE A 49 14.69 -7.45 -3.69
C PHE A 49 14.00 -6.13 -3.40
N ARG A 50 12.77 -6.21 -2.90
CA ARG A 50 11.95 -5.04 -2.56
C ARG A 50 11.33 -5.23 -1.19
N PHE A 51 11.42 -4.20 -0.35
CA PHE A 51 10.65 -4.09 0.89
C PHE A 51 9.62 -3.00 0.74
N ARG A 52 8.38 -3.24 1.16
CA ARG A 52 7.28 -2.29 1.04
C ARG A 52 6.62 -2.08 2.39
N GLY A 53 6.22 -0.85 2.67
CA GLY A 53 5.42 -0.52 3.84
C GLY A 53 4.48 0.63 3.52
N GLY A 54 3.33 0.66 4.18
CA GLY A 54 2.38 1.73 3.98
C GLY A 54 1.39 1.87 5.12
N THR A 55 0.76 3.02 5.17
CA THR A 55 -0.33 3.29 6.10
C THR A 55 -1.41 4.14 5.45
N THR A 56 -2.64 3.92 5.88
CA THR A 56 -3.76 4.81 5.59
C THR A 56 -4.33 5.31 6.90
N GLN A 57 -4.60 6.61 6.99
CA GLN A 57 -5.23 7.23 8.17
C GLN A 57 -6.42 8.09 7.75
N LEU A 58 -7.53 7.93 8.47
CA LEU A 58 -8.70 8.80 8.39
C LEU A 58 -8.51 9.99 9.34
N THR A 59 -8.51 11.22 8.81
CA THR A 59 -8.31 12.44 9.61
C THR A 59 -9.54 12.91 10.39
N GLY A 60 -10.73 12.35 10.12
CA GLY A 60 -12.00 12.77 10.72
C GLY A 60 -12.32 12.14 12.09
N ASP A 61 -12.12 10.83 12.24
CA ASP A 61 -12.59 10.09 13.42
C ASP A 61 -11.49 9.39 14.23
N TYR A 62 -10.21 9.44 13.80
CA TYR A 62 -9.05 8.75 14.41
C TYR A 62 -9.19 7.22 14.65
N GLU A 63 -10.36 6.63 14.49
CA GLU A 63 -10.66 5.22 14.79
C GLU A 63 -10.32 4.28 13.62
N GLY A 64 -9.90 4.80 12.47
CA GLY A 64 -9.67 3.99 11.28
C GLY A 64 -8.34 4.25 10.59
N GLY A 65 -7.60 3.15 10.42
CA GLY A 65 -6.40 3.11 9.62
C GLY A 65 -6.01 1.69 9.24
N GLU A 66 -5.12 1.63 8.26
CA GLU A 66 -4.54 0.38 7.79
C GLU A 66 -3.03 0.49 7.83
N PHE A 67 -2.36 -0.62 8.12
CA PHE A 67 -0.93 -0.77 8.00
C PHE A 67 -0.68 -1.91 7.02
N SER A 68 0.15 -1.65 6.02
CA SER A 68 0.57 -2.67 5.06
C SER A 68 2.08 -2.84 5.13
N GLY A 69 2.51 -4.05 4.85
CA GLY A 69 3.92 -4.40 4.78
C GLY A 69 4.11 -5.55 3.82
N GLY A 70 5.27 -5.66 3.22
CA GLY A 70 5.54 -6.74 2.29
C GLY A 70 6.97 -6.78 1.83
N PHE A 71 7.31 -7.87 1.17
CA PHE A 71 8.55 -7.99 0.45
C PHE A 71 8.33 -8.76 -0.84
N GLY A 72 9.19 -8.51 -1.82
CA GLY A 72 9.20 -9.24 -3.06
C GLY A 72 10.62 -9.48 -3.51
N PHE A 73 10.85 -10.58 -4.23
CA PHE A 73 12.10 -10.79 -4.91
C PHE A 73 11.89 -11.43 -6.28
N THR A 74 12.71 -11.02 -7.24
CA THR A 74 12.71 -11.60 -8.58
C THR A 74 14.08 -12.21 -8.90
N VAL A 75 14.09 -13.43 -9.43
CA VAL A 75 15.31 -14.13 -9.86
C VAL A 75 15.01 -15.02 -11.07
N LYS A 76 15.76 -14.82 -12.17
CA LYS A 76 15.68 -15.64 -13.39
C LYS A 76 14.24 -15.91 -13.88
N GLY A 77 13.43 -14.85 -13.92
CA GLY A 77 12.03 -14.93 -14.35
C GLY A 77 11.04 -15.47 -13.30
N ILE A 78 11.50 -15.94 -12.14
CA ILE A 78 10.65 -16.26 -10.98
C ILE A 78 10.44 -14.99 -10.15
N ALA A 79 9.20 -14.67 -9.81
CA ALA A 79 8.84 -13.57 -8.92
C ALA A 79 8.07 -14.13 -7.72
N ILE A 80 8.52 -13.82 -6.52
CA ILE A 80 7.81 -14.13 -5.27
C ILE A 80 7.47 -12.83 -4.58
N ASP A 81 6.21 -12.68 -4.20
CA ASP A 81 5.71 -11.52 -3.47
C ASP A 81 4.90 -11.96 -2.26
N TYR A 82 5.18 -11.34 -1.13
CA TYR A 82 4.42 -11.45 0.09
C TYR A 82 3.91 -10.07 0.50
N ALA A 83 2.63 -9.98 0.87
CA ALA A 83 2.01 -8.79 1.41
C ALA A 83 1.17 -9.13 2.64
N PHE A 84 1.17 -8.21 3.58
CA PHE A 84 0.41 -8.21 4.82
C PHE A 84 -0.37 -6.91 4.92
N LEU A 85 -1.60 -6.99 5.42
CA LEU A 85 -2.46 -5.85 5.71
C LEU A 85 -3.09 -6.03 7.08
N TYR A 86 -2.96 -5.04 7.95
CA TYR A 86 -3.61 -4.96 9.24
C TYR A 86 -4.54 -3.76 9.28
N SER A 87 -5.83 -3.99 9.55
CA SER A 87 -6.82 -2.93 9.72
C SER A 87 -7.07 -2.69 11.21
N THR A 88 -6.98 -1.45 11.67
CA THR A 88 -7.27 -1.10 13.07
C THR A 88 -8.77 -1.13 13.39
N GLN A 89 -9.62 -1.10 12.37
CA GLN A 89 -11.08 -1.11 12.52
C GLN A 89 -11.61 -2.52 12.82
N ILE A 90 -10.95 -3.55 12.32
CA ILE A 90 -11.38 -4.95 12.48
C ILE A 90 -10.67 -5.55 13.70
N LYS A 91 -11.31 -5.42 14.88
CA LYS A 91 -10.80 -5.99 16.13
C LYS A 91 -10.80 -7.53 16.07
N ARG A 92 -9.81 -8.15 16.72
CA ARG A 92 -9.66 -9.62 16.88
C ARG A 92 -9.35 -10.41 15.60
N VAL A 93 -8.75 -9.77 14.60
CA VAL A 93 -8.23 -10.42 13.40
C VAL A 93 -6.74 -10.13 13.30
N GLY A 94 -5.92 -11.14 13.00
CA GLY A 94 -4.45 -10.99 12.91
C GLY A 94 -3.97 -10.18 11.70
N GLY A 95 -4.88 -9.85 10.78
CA GLY A 95 -4.59 -9.23 9.49
C GLY A 95 -4.83 -10.19 8.32
N SER A 96 -4.68 -9.65 7.12
CA SER A 96 -4.81 -10.37 5.85
C SER A 96 -3.42 -10.60 5.26
N HIS A 97 -3.18 -11.82 4.79
CA HIS A 97 -1.92 -12.23 4.19
C HIS A 97 -2.15 -12.65 2.74
N LYS A 98 -1.26 -12.22 1.84
CA LYS A 98 -1.27 -12.61 0.44
C LYS A 98 0.13 -13.08 0.06
N PHE A 99 0.18 -14.27 -0.53
CA PHE A 99 1.39 -14.81 -1.15
C PHE A 99 1.14 -14.99 -2.64
N SER A 100 2.09 -14.56 -3.48
CA SER A 100 2.00 -14.65 -4.93
C SER A 100 3.30 -15.23 -5.48
N LEU A 101 3.18 -16.17 -6.43
CA LEU A 101 4.29 -16.74 -7.18
C LEU A 101 4.00 -16.53 -8.66
N GLY A 102 4.92 -15.86 -9.35
CA GLY A 102 4.90 -15.64 -10.79
C GLY A 102 6.11 -16.29 -11.45
N TYR A 103 5.94 -16.69 -12.70
CA TYR A 103 7.03 -17.14 -13.55
C TYR A 103 6.87 -16.57 -14.96
N LYS A 104 7.95 -16.04 -15.51
CA LYS A 104 8.02 -15.49 -16.87
C LYS A 104 9.09 -16.24 -17.66
N PHE A 105 8.67 -16.77 -18.81
CA PHE A 105 9.50 -17.41 -19.83
C PHE A 105 10.17 -16.37 -20.73
#